data_AF-A0A1T2KTG0-F1
#
_entry.id   AF-A0A1T2KTG0-F1
#
_cell.length_a   1.000
_cell.length_b   1.000
_cell.length_c   1.000
_cell.angle_alpha   90.00
_cell.angle_beta   90.00
_cell.angle_gamma   90.00
#
_symmetry.space_group_name_H-M   'P 1'
#
loop_
_entity.id
_entity.type
_entity.pdbx_description
1 polymer ?
#
loop_
_entity_poly.entity_id
_entity_poly.type
_entity_poly.pdbx_seq_one_letter_code
_entity_poly.pdbx_strand_id
1 'polypeptide(L)' 'MAAADVYDALISKRVYKPAFSHEKAVEIIQEGRGQHFDPAVVDALLAVEDKFMAIADRYRDEE' A
#
# COMPACT_ATOMS: atom_id res chain seq x y z
N MET A 1 -2.24 -1.73 13.04
CA MET A 1 -1.18 -1.03 12.29
C MET A 1 -1.83 -0.04 11.34
N ALA A 2 -1.17 1.06 11.02
CA ALA A 2 -1.73 2.06 10.10
C ALA A 2 -1.71 1.54 8.66
N ALA A 3 -2.75 1.84 7.87
CA ALA A 3 -2.84 1.39 6.47
C ALA A 3 -1.67 1.90 5.61
N ALA A 4 -1.19 3.12 5.85
CA ALA A 4 -0.06 3.70 5.13
C ALA A 4 1.26 2.95 5.38
N ASP A 5 1.53 2.55 6.62
CA ASP A 5 2.73 1.80 6.99
C ASP A 5 2.71 0.39 6.36
N VAL A 6 1.54 -0.26 6.36
CA VAL A 6 1.36 -1.56 5.69
C VAL A 6 1.50 -1.43 4.18
N TYR A 7 0.93 -0.38 3.57
CA TYR A 7 1.08 -0.13 2.14
C TYR A 7 2.54 0.01 1.74
N ASP A 8 3.28 0.90 2.40
CA ASP A 8 4.71 1.15 2.12
C ASP A 8 5.54 -0.13 2.32
N ALA A 9 5.28 -0.86 3.40
CA ALA A 9 5.87 -2.16 3.68
C ALA A 9 5.65 -3.22 2.58
N LEU A 10 4.52 -3.17 1.87
CA LEU A 10 4.16 -4.11 0.82
C LEU A 10 4.83 -3.77 -0.52
N ILE A 11 4.96 -2.48 -0.84
CA ILE A 11 5.54 -2.02 -2.12
C ILE A 11 7.06 -1.80 -2.08
N SER A 12 7.66 -1.84 -0.90
CA SER A 12 9.10 -1.70 -0.72
C SER A 12 9.83 -3.05 -0.77
N LYS A 13 10.96 -3.10 -1.49
CA LYS A 13 11.81 -4.29 -1.60
C LYS A 13 12.43 -4.60 -0.24
N ARG A 14 12.34 -5.85 0.21
CA ARG A 14 13.01 -6.33 1.43
C ARG A 14 14.09 -7.33 1.06
N VAL A 15 15.13 -7.45 1.89
CA VAL A 15 16.29 -8.34 1.67
C VAL A 15 15.90 -9.77 1.27
N TYR A 16 14.78 -10.27 1.79
CA TYR A 16 14.31 -11.65 1.59
C TYR A 16 12.96 -11.76 0.85
N LYS A 17 12.38 -10.64 0.38
CA LYS A 17 11.06 -10.65 -0.27
C LYS A 17 10.96 -9.57 -1.33
N PRO A 18 10.59 -9.91 -2.58
CA PRO A 18 10.33 -8.91 -3.60
C PRO A 18 9.15 -8.02 -3.17
N ALA A 19 9.19 -6.75 -3.60
CA ALA A 19 8.06 -5.85 -3.48
C ALA A 19 6.84 -6.40 -4.21
N PHE A 20 5.65 -6.16 -3.66
CA PHE A 20 4.41 -6.35 -4.39
C PHE A 20 4.18 -5.20 -5.37
N SER A 21 3.35 -5.43 -6.39
CA SER A 21 2.84 -4.34 -7.21
C SER A 21 1.89 -3.46 -6.39
N HIS A 22 1.69 -2.22 -6.84
CA HIS A 22 0.69 -1.31 -6.29
C HIS A 22 -0.68 -1.98 -6.20
N GLU A 23 -1.14 -2.58 -7.30
CA GLU A 23 -2.42 -3.26 -7.40
C GLU A 23 -2.57 -4.37 -6.35
N LYS A 24 -1.51 -5.17 -6.15
CA LYS A 24 -1.54 -6.24 -5.17
C LYS A 24 -1.54 -5.72 -3.73
N ALA A 25 -0.82 -4.63 -3.47
CA ALA A 25 -0.83 -3.99 -2.16
C ALA A 25 -2.22 -3.41 -1.83
N VAL A 26 -2.86 -2.76 -2.80
CA VAL A 26 -4.23 -2.25 -2.67
C VAL A 26 -5.24 -3.37 -2.42
N GLU A 27 -5.15 -4.47 -3.17
CA GLU A 27 -6.02 -5.65 -3.00
C GLU A 27 -5.92 -6.19 -1.56
N ILE A 28 -4.70 -6.37 -1.03
CA ILE A 28 -4.47 -6.85 0.34
C ILE A 28 -5.09 -5.90 1.38
N ILE A 29 -4.97 -4.59 1.19
CA ILE A 29 -5.56 -3.59 2.09
C ILE A 29 -7.09 -3.62 2.02
N GLN A 30 -7.64 -3.78 0.82
CA GLN A 30 -9.08 -3.88 0.59
C GLN A 30 -9.67 -5.15 1.24
N GLU A 31 -9.01 -6.30 1.12
CA GLU A 31 -9.40 -7.54 1.80
C GLU A 31 -9.41 -7.40 3.33
N GLY A 32 -8.51 -6.57 3.87
CA GLY A 32 -8.42 -6.25 5.30
C GLY A 32 -9.46 -5.25 5.82
N ARG A 33 -10.32 -4.69 4.95
CA ARG A 33 -11.33 -3.67 5.30
C ARG A 33 -12.32 -4.18 6.35
N GLY A 34 -12.47 -3.45 7.45
CA GLY A 34 -13.38 -3.80 8.54
C GLY A 34 -12.90 -4.95 9.44
N GLN A 35 -11.72 -5.51 9.16
CA GLN A 35 -11.08 -6.54 9.98
C GLN A 35 -9.78 -6.03 10.60
N HIS A 36 -8.82 -5.67 9.74
CA HIS A 36 -7.50 -5.18 10.14
C HIS A 36 -7.37 -3.66 10.00
N PHE A 37 -8.19 -3.06 9.15
CA PHE A 37 -8.21 -1.63 8.87
C PHE A 37 -9.60 -1.05 9.08
N ASP A 38 -9.64 0.20 9.54
CA ASP A 38 -10.88 0.97 9.60
C ASP A 38 -11.45 1.15 8.17
N PRO A 39 -12.73 0.80 7.93
CA PRO A 39 -13.36 0.97 6.62
C PRO A 39 -13.21 2.37 6.02
N ALA A 40 -13.34 3.42 6.84
CA ALA A 40 -13.23 4.80 6.37
C ALA A 40 -11.80 5.13 5.89
N VAL A 41 -10.78 4.51 6.51
CA VAL A 41 -9.38 4.68 6.10
C VAL A 41 -9.10 3.96 4.78
N VAL A 42 -9.63 2.74 4.62
CA VAL A 42 -9.51 2.00 3.35
C VAL A 42 -10.23 2.75 2.23
N ASP A 43 -11.45 3.21 2.47
CA ASP A 43 -12.23 3.95 1.47
C ASP A 43 -11.52 5.26 1.06
N ALA A 44 -10.92 5.96 2.04
CA ALA A 44 -10.12 7.16 1.76
C ALA A 44 -8.85 6.84 0.95
N LEU A 45 -8.17 5.73 1.23
CA LEU A 45 -6.98 5.30 0.49
C LEU A 45 -7.33 4.96 -0.96
N LEU A 46 -8.39 4.18 -1.19
CA LEU A 46 -8.86 3.82 -2.53
C LEU A 46 -9.25 5.05 -3.35
N ALA A 47 -9.85 6.06 -2.71
CA ALA A 47 -10.21 7.32 -3.38
C ALA A 47 -8.99 8.13 -3.88
N VAL A 48 -7.77 7.82 -3.43
CA VAL A 48 -6.54 8.51 -3.82
C VAL A 48 -5.41 7.57 -4.22
N GLU A 49 -5.72 6.31 -4.57
CA GLU A 49 -4.72 5.28 -4.83
C GLU A 49 -3.73 5.65 -5.95
N ASP A 50 -4.21 6.33 -7.01
CA ASP A 50 -3.37 6.85 -8.09
C ASP A 50 -2.28 7.80 -7.58
N LYS A 51 -2.60 8.61 -6.56
CA LYS A 51 -1.62 9.51 -5.93
C LYS A 51 -0.59 8.72 -5.14
N PHE A 52 -1.00 7.66 -4.46
CA PHE A 52 -0.08 6.77 -3.76
C PHE A 52 0.87 6.07 -4.73
N MET A 53 0.37 5.61 -5.88
CA MET A 53 1.20 5.04 -6.94
C MET A 53 2.21 6.07 -7.47
N ALA A 54 1.77 7.28 -7.80
CA ALA A 54 2.65 8.33 -8.30
C ALA A 54 3.74 8.74 -7.29
N ILE A 55 3.41 8.78 -6.00
CA ILE A 55 4.38 9.03 -4.92
C ILE A 55 5.37 7.87 -4.83
N ALA A 56 4.87 6.62 -4.82
CA ALA A 56 5.71 5.43 -4.76
C ALA A 56 6.70 5.34 -5.93
N ASP A 57 6.26 5.67 -7.14
CA ASP A 57 7.11 5.69 -8.33
C ASP A 57 8.15 6.82 -8.26
N ARG A 58 7.76 7.99 -7.74
CA ARG A 58 8.65 9.15 -7.61
C ARG A 58 9.75 8.97 -6.56
N TYR A 59 9.43 8.30 -5.45
CA TYR A 59 10.34 8.11 -4.32
C TYR A 59 10.84 6.67 -4.22
N ARG A 60 10.75 5.89 -5.30
CA ARG A 60 11.31 4.54 -5.32
C ARG A 60 12.82 4.63 -5.08
N ASP A 61 13.32 3.87 -4.11
CA ASP A 61 14.75 3.80 -3.83
C ASP A 61 15.51 3.36 -5.10
N GLU A 62 16.55 4.11 -5.45
CA GLU A 62 17.58 3.67 -6.39
C GLU A 62 18.41 2.58 -5.67
N GLU A 63 18.64 1.44 -6.33
CA GLU A 63 19.34 0.29 -5.74
C GLU A 63 20.71 0.61 -5.11
#